data_AF-A0A3N6PRZ5-F1
#
_entry.id   AF-A0A3N6PRZ5-F1
#
_cell.length_a   1.000
_cell.length_b   1.000
_cell.length_c   1.000
_cell.angle_alpha   90.00
_cell.angle_beta   90.00
_cell.angle_gamma   90.00
#
_symmetry.space_group_name_H-M   'P 1'
#
loop_
_entity.id
_entity.type
_entity.pdbx_description
1 polymer ?
#
loop_
_entity_poly.entity_id
_entity_poly.type
_entity_poly.pdbx_seq_one_letter_code
_entity_poly.pdbx_strand_id
1 'polypeptide(L)'
;SCYIIEVVYEKTNQPQINSRYVAGIDLGIDRLVALSTNKPGVKPLLINGKPLKSVNQLYNKRKAKYQSHLKGNRKTSRKIEALSYHRNRFVSNYLHNTSKLVVEYLTTNNIGTVVIGKNDNWKQGANIGKKTIKTLPKYHTLS
;
A
#
# COMPACT_ATOMS: atom_id res chain seq x y z
N SER A 1 22.47 6.17 18.46
CA SER A 1 22.47 6.99 17.22
C SER A 1 22.29 6.05 16.03
N CYS A 2 21.47 6.40 15.04
CA CYS A 2 21.27 5.62 13.81
C CYS A 2 21.81 6.46 12.65
N TYR A 3 22.77 5.91 11.93
CA TYR A 3 23.32 6.53 10.72
C TYR A 3 22.65 5.89 9.51
N ILE A 4 22.15 6.72 8.59
CA ILE A 4 21.60 6.28 7.31
C ILE A 4 22.61 6.72 6.26
N ILE A 5 23.14 5.75 5.52
CA ILE A 5 24.02 6.00 4.37
C ILE A 5 23.17 5.72 3.14
N GLU A 6 22.93 6.74 2.32
CA GLU A 6 22.22 6.64 1.06
C GLU A 6 23.24 6.63 -0.08
N VAL A 7 23.34 5.50 -0.78
CA VAL A 7 24.23 5.34 -1.93
C VAL A 7 23.39 5.43 -3.19
N VAL A 8 23.58 6.49 -3.97
CA VAL A 8 22.96 6.68 -5.28
C VAL A 8 23.97 6.28 -6.34
N TYR A 9 23.60 5.38 -7.24
CA TYR A 9 24.43 4.94 -8.35
C TYR A 9 23.59 4.82 -9.62
N GLU A 10 24.20 5.08 -10.77
CA GLU A 10 23.54 4.87 -12.06
C GLU A 10 23.47 3.37 -12.38
N LYS A 11 22.31 2.95 -12.89
CA LYS A 11 22.08 1.58 -13.35
C LYS A 11 21.65 1.64 -14.81
N THR A 12 22.24 0.79 -15.64
CA THR A 12 21.83 0.64 -17.03
C THR A 12 20.37 0.20 -17.09
N ASN A 13 19.57 0.89 -17.92
CA ASN A 13 18.17 0.54 -18.13
C ASN A 13 18.08 -0.87 -18.72
N GLN A 14 17.14 -1.67 -18.20
CA GLN A 14 16.83 -2.95 -18.83
C GLN A 14 16.12 -2.72 -20.17
N PRO A 15 16.32 -3.62 -21.16
CA PRO A 15 15.66 -3.51 -22.45
C PRO A 15 14.14 -3.49 -22.27
N GLN A 16 13.48 -2.63 -23.04
CA GLN A 16 12.04 -2.46 -22.97
C GLN A 16 11.34 -3.72 -23.48
N ILE A 17 10.36 -4.23 -22.73
CA ILE A 17 9.54 -5.35 -23.16
C ILE A 17 8.61 -4.88 -24.28
N ASN A 18 8.93 -5.26 -25.53
CA ASN A 18 8.08 -4.97 -26.67
C ASN A 18 6.97 -6.03 -26.79
N SER A 19 5.91 -5.86 -26.00
CA SER A 19 4.79 -6.79 -25.93
C SER A 19 3.46 -6.05 -26.01
N ARG A 20 2.54 -6.57 -26.84
CA ARG A 20 1.15 -6.09 -26.95
C ARG A 20 0.28 -6.43 -25.75
N TYR A 21 0.77 -7.27 -24.84
CA TYR A 21 -0.02 -7.72 -23.69
C TYR A 21 -0.01 -6.65 -22.59
N VAL A 22 -1.20 -6.46 -22.01
CA VAL A 22 -1.49 -5.44 -21.00
C VAL A 22 -1.96 -6.14 -19.74
N ALA A 23 -1.46 -5.70 -18.59
CA ALA A 23 -2.00 -6.06 -17.28
C ALA A 23 -2.78 -4.90 -16.68
N GLY A 24 -3.93 -5.20 -16.08
CA GLY A 24 -4.65 -4.30 -15.18
C GLY A 24 -4.33 -4.66 -13.73
N ILE A 25 -4.05 -3.66 -12.90
CA ILE A 25 -3.82 -3.81 -11.46
C ILE A 25 -4.82 -2.96 -10.69
N ASP A 26 -5.59 -3.59 -9.81
CA ASP A 26 -6.36 -2.91 -8.77
C ASP A 26 -5.66 -3.04 -7.41
N LEU A 27 -5.54 -1.93 -6.69
CA LEU A 27 -4.85 -1.85 -5.40
C LEU A 27 -5.88 -1.63 -4.28
N GLY A 28 -5.81 -2.47 -3.25
CA GLY A 28 -6.83 -2.52 -2.20
C GLY A 28 -6.29 -2.82 -0.80
N ILE A 29 -7.21 -2.99 0.16
CA ILE A 29 -6.87 -3.21 1.57
C ILE A 29 -6.85 -4.70 1.94
N ASP A 30 -7.88 -5.46 1.56
CA ASP A 30 -7.97 -6.90 1.87
C ASP A 30 -7.27 -7.75 0.81
N ARG A 31 -7.38 -7.33 -0.46
CA ARG A 31 -6.53 -7.76 -1.57
C ARG A 31 -5.63 -6.58 -1.89
N LEU A 32 -4.37 -6.64 -1.50
CA LEU A 32 -3.40 -5.57 -1.73
C LEU A 32 -3.20 -5.32 -3.22
N VAL A 33 -3.13 -6.41 -3.99
CA VAL A 33 -3.01 -6.38 -5.45
C VAL A 33 -4.02 -7.38 -6.00
N ALA A 34 -4.82 -6.95 -6.97
CA ALA A 34 -5.55 -7.80 -7.87
C ALA A 34 -5.10 -7.49 -9.29
N LEU A 35 -4.37 -8.42 -9.91
CA LEU A 35 -3.77 -8.25 -11.23
C LEU A 35 -4.38 -9.25 -12.20
N SER A 36 -4.85 -8.77 -13.35
CA SER A 36 -5.31 -9.58 -14.47
C SER A 36 -4.67 -9.09 -15.77
N THR A 37 -4.74 -9.91 -16.83
CA THR A 37 -4.07 -9.62 -18.10
C THR A 37 -4.97 -9.97 -19.28
N ASN A 38 -4.73 -9.36 -20.43
CA ASN A 38 -5.38 -9.74 -21.70
C ASN A 38 -4.67 -10.92 -22.41
N LYS A 39 -3.62 -11.50 -21.82
CA LYS A 39 -2.86 -12.62 -22.40
C LYS A 39 -3.56 -13.96 -22.10
N PRO A 40 -3.92 -14.76 -23.13
CA PRO A 40 -4.53 -16.07 -22.92
C PRO A 40 -3.62 -17.00 -22.11
N GLY A 41 -4.22 -17.79 -21.21
CA GLY A 41 -3.51 -18.78 -20.40
C GLY A 41 -2.77 -18.21 -19.18
N VAL A 42 -2.71 -16.88 -19.01
CA VAL A 42 -2.11 -16.25 -17.83
C VAL A 42 -3.14 -16.11 -16.71
N LYS A 43 -2.87 -16.77 -15.58
CA LYS A 43 -3.77 -16.75 -14.41
C LYS A 43 -3.65 -15.42 -13.65
N PRO A 44 -4.76 -14.81 -13.18
CA PRO A 44 -4.71 -13.64 -12.34
C PRO A 44 -3.84 -13.82 -11.08
N LEU A 45 -3.22 -12.74 -10.63
CA LEU A 45 -2.43 -12.69 -9.40
C LEU A 45 -3.18 -11.91 -8.32
N LEU A 46 -3.38 -12.54 -7.15
CA LEU A 46 -3.98 -11.90 -5.98
C LEU A 46 -2.97 -11.89 -4.83
N ILE A 47 -2.67 -10.71 -4.30
CA ILE A 47 -1.79 -10.55 -3.13
C ILE A 47 -2.64 -10.12 -1.93
N ASN A 48 -2.49 -10.83 -0.82
CA ASN A 48 -3.27 -10.62 0.39
C ASN A 48 -2.85 -9.31 1.10
N GLY A 49 -3.80 -8.41 1.39
CA GLY A 49 -3.53 -7.19 2.16
C GLY A 49 -3.86 -7.30 3.65
N LYS A 50 -4.51 -8.40 4.08
CA LYS A 50 -4.85 -8.64 5.50
C LYS A 50 -3.64 -8.58 6.45
N PRO A 51 -2.42 -9.00 6.08
CA PRO A 51 -1.25 -8.83 6.95
C PRO A 51 -0.99 -7.36 7.31
N LEU A 52 -1.05 -6.44 6.34
CA LEU A 52 -0.91 -5.00 6.58
C LEU A 52 -2.04 -4.48 7.49
N LYS A 53 -3.28 -4.90 7.24
CA LYS A 53 -4.45 -4.54 8.05
C LYS A 53 -4.30 -5.00 9.50
N SER A 54 -3.89 -6.24 9.71
CA SER A 54 -3.68 -6.83 11.04
C SER A 54 -2.58 -6.09 11.82
N VAL A 55 -1.43 -5.83 11.18
CA VAL A 55 -0.35 -5.06 11.80
C VAL A 55 -0.79 -3.63 12.12
N ASN A 56 -1.58 -3.00 11.27
CA ASN A 56 -2.11 -1.66 11.53
C ASN A 56 -3.12 -1.65 12.70
N GLN A 57 -3.97 -2.66 12.82
CA GLN A 57 -4.89 -2.81 13.96
C GLN A 57 -4.13 -3.01 15.27
N LEU A 58 -3.12 -3.90 15.28
CA LEU A 58 -2.26 -4.12 16.45
C LEU A 58 -1.53 -2.84 16.87
N TYR A 59 -0.99 -2.11 15.89
CA TYR A 59 -0.36 -0.81 16.10
C TYR A 59 -1.32 0.17 16.76
N ASN A 60 -2.52 0.36 16.22
CA ASN A 60 -3.52 1.29 16.77
C ASN A 60 -3.92 0.92 18.20
N LYS A 61 -4.18 -0.37 18.46
CA LYS A 61 -4.53 -0.88 19.80
C LYS A 61 -3.41 -0.60 20.82
N ARG A 62 -2.17 -0.92 20.47
CA ARG A 62 -1.00 -0.71 21.37
C ARG A 62 -0.70 0.77 21.55
N LYS A 63 -0.78 1.57 20.49
CA LYS A 63 -0.59 3.02 20.54
C LYS A 63 -1.59 3.68 21.47
N ALA A 64 -2.89 3.36 21.33
CA ALA A 64 -3.93 3.90 22.21
C ALA A 64 -3.65 3.58 23.69
N LYS A 65 -3.29 2.33 24.00
CA LYS A 65 -2.89 1.92 25.35
C LYS A 65 -1.67 2.71 25.87
N TYR A 66 -0.62 2.87 25.06
CA TYR A 66 0.55 3.63 25.52
C TYR A 66 0.27 5.12 25.66
N GLN A 67 -0.58 5.68 24.81
CA GLN A 67 -0.99 7.08 24.88
C GLN A 67 -1.84 7.38 26.13
N SER A 68 -2.69 6.45 26.59
CA SER A 68 -3.46 6.64 27.82
C SER A 68 -2.61 6.68 29.09
N HIS A 69 -1.36 6.20 29.03
CA HIS A 69 -0.40 6.28 30.14
C HIS A 69 0.49 7.53 30.09
N LEU A 70 0.36 8.38 29.07
CA LEU A 70 1.12 9.63 28.99
C LEU A 70 0.55 10.66 29.96
N LYS A 71 1.44 11.40 30.63
CA LYS A 71 1.08 12.49 31.54
C LYS A 71 1.28 13.84 30.87
N GLY A 72 0.41 14.80 31.21
CA GLY A 72 0.44 16.16 30.67
C GLY A 72 0.22 16.20 29.15
N ASN A 73 0.84 17.17 28.47
CA ASN A 73 0.67 17.38 27.03
C ASN A 73 1.54 16.47 26.15
N ARG A 74 2.19 15.43 26.71
CA ARG A 74 3.05 14.51 25.95
C ARG A 74 2.21 13.69 24.98
N LYS A 75 2.58 13.72 23.69
CA LYS A 75 1.89 12.98 22.61
C LYS A 75 2.54 11.63 22.26
N THR A 76 3.80 11.45 22.66
CA THR A 76 4.61 10.27 22.34
C THR A 76 5.49 9.84 23.53
N SER A 77 6.10 8.67 23.41
CA SER A 77 7.13 8.12 24.29
C SER A 77 8.06 7.21 23.49
N ARG A 78 9.22 6.86 24.04
CA ARG A 78 10.15 5.89 23.43
C ARG A 78 9.48 4.57 23.03
N LYS A 79 8.50 4.10 23.81
CA LYS A 79 7.71 2.89 23.49
C LYS A 79 6.82 3.09 22.25
N ILE A 80 6.21 4.26 22.09
CA ILE A 80 5.37 4.61 20.93
C ILE A 80 6.23 4.79 19.67
N GLU A 81 7.41 5.39 19.82
CA GLU A 81 8.39 5.54 18.73
C GLU A 81 8.90 4.19 18.25
N ALA A 82 9.34 3.31 19.16
CA ALA A 82 9.74 1.96 18.82
C ALA A 82 8.61 1.18 18.13
N LEU A 83 7.38 1.25 18.66
CA LEU A 83 6.20 0.64 18.06
C LEU A 83 5.96 1.15 16.62
N SER A 84 6.09 2.46 16.40
CA SER A 84 5.92 3.08 15.07
C SER A 84 7.03 2.66 14.11
N TYR A 85 8.26 2.58 14.59
CA TYR A 85 9.41 2.13 13.82
C TYR A 85 9.27 0.69 13.34
N HIS A 86 8.86 -0.24 14.22
CA HIS A 86 8.61 -1.62 13.83
C HIS A 86 7.48 -1.75 12.80
N ARG A 87 6.37 -1.03 13.02
CA ARG A 87 5.25 -1.01 12.08
C ARG A 87 5.66 -0.49 10.71
N ASN A 88 6.43 0.61 10.66
CA ASN A 88 6.87 1.20 9.41
C ASN A 88 7.83 0.28 8.64
N ARG A 89 8.77 -0.38 9.33
CA ARG A 89 9.65 -1.37 8.69
C ARG A 89 8.87 -2.56 8.11
N PHE A 90 7.90 -3.08 8.85
CA PHE A 90 7.05 -4.15 8.33
C PHE A 90 6.30 -3.72 7.07
N VAL A 91 5.63 -2.56 7.11
CA VAL A 91 4.86 -2.03 5.97
C VAL A 91 5.77 -1.82 4.76
N SER A 92 6.94 -1.20 4.95
CA SER A 92 7.91 -0.95 3.88
C SER A 92 8.40 -2.25 3.25
N ASN A 93 8.80 -3.22 4.06
CA ASN A 93 9.27 -4.52 3.57
C ASN A 93 8.17 -5.27 2.80
N TYR A 94 6.94 -5.26 3.32
CA TYR A 94 5.82 -5.93 2.68
C TYR A 94 5.48 -5.33 1.32
N LEU A 95 5.43 -4.00 1.22
CA LEU A 95 5.16 -3.29 -0.04
C LEU A 95 6.30 -3.48 -1.05
N HIS A 96 7.56 -3.45 -0.59
CA HIS A 96 8.71 -3.67 -1.45
C HIS A 96 8.71 -5.08 -2.06
N ASN A 97 8.49 -6.11 -1.23
CA ASN A 97 8.41 -7.50 -1.70
C ASN A 97 7.20 -7.73 -2.62
N THR A 98 6.07 -7.08 -2.33
CA THR A 98 4.88 -7.09 -3.20
C THR A 98 5.20 -6.50 -4.57
N SER A 99 5.84 -5.33 -4.61
CA SER A 99 6.22 -4.67 -5.86
C SER A 99 7.18 -5.53 -6.67
N LYS A 100 8.18 -6.14 -6.01
CA LYS A 100 9.12 -7.05 -6.65
C LYS A 100 8.40 -8.24 -7.29
N LEU A 101 7.51 -8.89 -6.54
CA LEU A 101 6.72 -10.01 -7.03
C LEU A 101 5.85 -9.63 -8.24
N VAL A 102 5.23 -8.45 -8.22
CA VAL A 102 4.45 -7.95 -9.35
C VAL A 102 5.33 -7.75 -10.59
N VAL A 103 6.49 -7.11 -10.44
CA VAL A 103 7.43 -6.91 -11.56
C VAL A 103 7.91 -8.25 -12.12
N GLU A 104 8.31 -9.18 -11.26
CA GLU A 104 8.72 -10.53 -11.67
C GLU A 104 7.60 -11.24 -12.43
N TYR A 105 6.37 -11.20 -11.91
CA TYR A 105 5.20 -11.77 -12.58
C TYR A 105 4.98 -11.18 -13.98
N LEU A 106 5.07 -9.85 -14.13
CA LEU A 106 4.88 -9.17 -15.41
C LEU A 106 5.97 -9.54 -16.42
N THR A 107 7.23 -9.53 -15.98
CA THR A 107 8.40 -9.86 -16.80
C THR A 107 8.37 -11.31 -17.26
N THR A 108 8.13 -12.27 -16.35
CA THR A 108 8.02 -13.70 -16.69
C THR A 108 6.89 -13.98 -17.68
N ASN A 109 5.81 -13.19 -17.64
CA ASN A 109 4.69 -13.34 -18.56
C ASN A 109 4.83 -12.49 -19.85
N ASN A 110 5.95 -11.79 -20.05
CA ASN A 110 6.20 -10.91 -21.19
C ASN A 110 5.07 -9.88 -21.39
N ILE A 111 4.73 -9.14 -20.33
CA ILE A 111 3.71 -8.09 -20.34
C ILE A 111 4.41 -6.74 -20.43
N GLY A 112 4.09 -5.95 -21.45
CA GLY A 112 4.79 -4.71 -21.76
C GLY A 112 4.13 -3.45 -21.21
N THR A 113 2.84 -3.51 -20.89
CA THR A 113 2.06 -2.37 -20.39
C THR A 113 1.29 -2.73 -19.14
N VAL A 114 1.31 -1.84 -18.15
CA VAL A 114 0.57 -1.99 -16.90
C VAL A 114 -0.35 -0.77 -16.72
N VAL A 115 -1.64 -1.04 -16.50
CA VAL A 115 -2.65 -0.04 -16.16
C VAL A 115 -2.99 -0.21 -14.69
N ILE A 116 -2.81 0.84 -13.89
CA ILE A 116 -3.11 0.82 -12.45
C ILE A 116 -4.43 1.54 -12.22
N GLY A 117 -5.36 0.87 -11.54
CA GLY A 117 -6.63 1.43 -11.12
C GLY A 117 -6.42 2.65 -10.23
N LYS A 118 -6.99 3.78 -10.64
CA LYS A 118 -6.98 5.00 -9.82
C LYS A 118 -8.09 4.89 -8.79
N ASN A 119 -7.70 4.80 -7.52
CA ASN A 119 -8.66 4.82 -6.41
C ASN A 119 -8.61 6.19 -5.73
N ASP A 120 -9.57 7.07 -6.01
CA ASP A 120 -9.59 8.45 -5.48
C ASP A 120 -9.63 8.47 -3.93
N ASN A 121 -10.10 7.39 -3.32
CA ASN A 121 -10.16 7.19 -1.88
C ASN A 121 -8.81 6.77 -1.25
N TRP A 122 -7.76 6.47 -2.03
CA TRP A 122 -6.41 6.20 -1.49
C TRP A 122 -5.93 7.40 -0.66
N LYS A 123 -6.16 8.63 -1.15
CA LYS A 123 -5.80 9.86 -0.42
C LYS A 123 -6.60 10.05 0.87
N GLN A 124 -7.76 9.39 1.03
CA GLN A 124 -8.67 9.61 2.17
C GLN A 124 -8.45 8.62 3.33
N GLY A 125 -7.85 7.45 3.07
CA GLY A 125 -7.64 6.39 4.07
C GLY A 125 -6.57 6.66 5.14
N ALA A 126 -5.84 7.78 5.04
CA ALA A 126 -4.91 8.22 6.07
C ALA A 126 -5.61 8.91 7.26
N ASN A 127 -6.91 9.23 7.16
CA ASN A 127 -7.71 9.72 8.28
C ASN A 127 -8.22 8.55 9.13
N ILE A 128 -7.31 7.95 9.90
CA ILE A 128 -7.69 7.24 11.12
C ILE A 128 -8.26 8.29 12.07
N GLY A 129 -9.59 8.41 12.03
CA GLY A 129 -10.38 9.21 12.94
C GLY A 129 -11.05 10.39 12.26
N LYS A 130 -12.37 10.31 12.11
CA LYS A 130 -13.26 11.35 12.63
C LYS A 130 -14.71 10.92 12.55
N LYS A 131 -15.47 11.39 13.56
CA LYS A 131 -16.83 11.94 13.42
C LYS A 131 -17.51 11.65 12.08
N THR A 132 -18.62 10.93 12.20
CA THR A 132 -19.84 10.96 11.37
C THR A 132 -19.72 11.71 10.04
N ILE A 133 -19.68 10.96 8.94
CA ILE A 133 -20.00 11.47 7.61
C ILE A 133 -21.51 11.64 7.55
N LYS A 134 -22.02 12.89 7.54
CA LYS A 134 -23.38 13.16 7.08
C LYS A 134 -23.35 13.20 5.56
N THR A 135 -23.98 12.20 4.95
CA THR A 135 -24.33 12.19 3.52
C THR A 135 -25.28 13.34 3.22
N LEU A 136 -25.05 14.06 2.11
CA LEU A 136 -26.10 14.79 1.42
C LEU A 136 -26.11 14.36 -0.05
N PRO A 137 -27.25 13.91 -0.60
CA PRO A 137 -27.36 13.52 -1.99
C PRO A 137 -27.58 14.78 -2.83
N LYS A 138 -27.01 14.80 -4.04
CA LYS A 138 -27.57 15.59 -5.13
C LYS A 138 -27.54 14.75 -6.41
N TYR A 139 -28.65 14.08 -6.67
CA TYR A 139 -29.10 13.87 -8.04
C TYR A 139 -29.69 15.19 -8.52
N HIS A 140 -29.28 15.64 -9.69
CA HIS A 140 -30.13 16.42 -10.57
C HIS A 140 -29.99 15.83 -11.96
N THR A 141 -30.98 15.03 -12.35
CA THR A 141 -31.43 14.95 -13.74
C THR A 141 -32.05 16.29 -14.11
N LEU A 142 -31.72 16.82 -15.28
CA LEU A 142 -32.64 17.55 -16.14
C LEU A 142 -32.22 17.30 -17.60
N SER A 143 -33.22 16.79 -18.34
CA SER A 143 -33.52 16.90 -19.78
C SER A 143 -32.48 17.50 -20.71
#